data_AF-A0A8H8DJZ6-F1
#
_entry.id   AF-A0A8H8DJZ6-F1
#
_cell.length_a   1.000
_cell.length_b   1.000
_cell.length_c   1.000
_cell.angle_alpha   90.00
_cell.angle_beta   90.00
_cell.angle_gamma   90.00
#
_symmetry.space_group_name_H-M   'P 1'
#
loop_
_entity.id
_entity.type
_entity.pdbx_description
1 polymer ?
#
loop_
_entity_poly.entity_id
_entity_poly.type
_entity_poly.pdbx_seq_one_letter_code
_entity_poly.pdbx_strand_id
1 'polypeptide(L)'
;MSKDFLGKAAPPNYIAGLGRGATGFTTRSDIGPAREGPADLSDEAIEKLKRKRAAEDEEDSGEYQDPDNEVGLFNSMPYEADDEEADMIYEAVDAKMDERRKARREAREREELLRFRKERPKIQQQFGDLKRGLSAVTDEEWANIPEVGDLVGRNKKKVNTFKERFFAIPDSVIQGAAQSTGFHTTLDPSQQQYGGIATPADGMMTNFVEIGQARDKVLSLKLDQVRDSVSGSTTVDPKGYL
;
A
#
# COMPACT_ATOMS: atom_id res chain seq x y z
N MET A 1 -18.79 -10.71 17.47
CA MET A 1 -19.77 -9.65 17.14
C MET A 1 -20.14 -9.80 15.68
N SER A 2 -21.24 -10.50 15.37
CA SER A 2 -21.81 -10.47 14.02
C SER A 2 -22.26 -9.04 13.74
N LYS A 3 -21.91 -8.47 12.58
CA LYS A 3 -22.49 -7.21 12.13
C LYS A 3 -23.93 -7.49 11.71
N ASP A 4 -24.86 -7.39 12.67
CA ASP A 4 -26.28 -7.75 12.53
C ASP A 4 -27.05 -6.97 11.44
N PHE A 5 -26.42 -5.99 10.79
CA PHE A 5 -27.00 -5.15 9.73
C PHE A 5 -26.49 -5.47 8.31
N LEU A 6 -25.30 -6.09 8.15
CA LEU A 6 -24.64 -6.20 6.84
C LEU A 6 -25.25 -7.28 5.93
N GLY A 7 -26.00 -8.22 6.50
CA GLY A 7 -26.70 -9.29 5.78
C GLY A 7 -28.22 -9.12 5.69
N LYS A 8 -28.78 -8.00 6.18
CA LYS A 8 -30.23 -7.74 6.13
C LYS A 8 -30.53 -6.80 4.96
N ALA A 9 -31.61 -7.08 4.24
CA ALA A 9 -32.12 -6.15 3.23
C ALA A 9 -32.48 -4.80 3.87
N ALA A 10 -32.37 -3.72 3.09
CA ALA A 10 -32.75 -2.40 3.55
C ALA A 10 -34.23 -2.37 3.96
N PRO A 11 -34.59 -1.72 5.09
CA PRO A 11 -35.98 -1.59 5.50
C PRO A 11 -36.82 -0.90 4.41
N PRO A 12 -38.08 -1.32 4.21
CA PRO A 12 -38.97 -0.65 3.27
C PRO A 12 -39.12 0.83 3.62
N ASN A 13 -39.15 1.69 2.61
CA ASN A 13 -39.24 3.16 2.71
C ASN A 13 -38.05 3.87 3.38
N TYR A 14 -36.94 3.18 3.65
CA TYR A 14 -35.73 3.85 4.10
C TYR A 14 -35.13 4.73 2.99
N ILE A 15 -34.87 6.00 3.32
CA ILE A 15 -34.16 6.94 2.44
C ILE A 15 -32.80 7.22 3.07
N ALA A 16 -31.73 6.87 2.35
CA ALA A 16 -30.37 7.06 2.81
C ALA A 16 -30.09 8.55 3.08
N GLY A 17 -29.56 8.85 4.27
CA GLY A 17 -29.26 10.22 4.72
C GLY A 17 -30.42 10.90 5.46
N LEU A 18 -31.66 10.70 5.01
CA LEU A 18 -32.84 11.32 5.64
C LEU A 18 -33.11 10.78 7.05
N GLY A 19 -33.11 9.45 7.20
CA GLY A 19 -33.30 8.80 8.51
C GLY A 19 -32.17 9.04 9.51
N ARG A 20 -31.01 9.55 9.05
CA ARG A 20 -29.87 9.96 9.89
C ARG A 20 -29.89 11.46 10.23
N GLY A 21 -30.87 12.22 9.72
CA GLY A 21 -30.91 13.68 9.83
C GLY A 21 -29.79 14.39 9.05
N ALA A 22 -29.25 13.77 8.01
CA ALA A 22 -28.23 14.40 7.17
C ALA A 22 -28.88 15.46 6.28
N THR A 23 -28.57 16.73 6.55
CA THR A 23 -28.90 17.86 5.68
C THR A 23 -27.66 18.25 4.87
N GLY A 24 -27.84 18.57 3.59
CA GLY A 24 -26.74 19.07 2.75
C GLY A 24 -26.30 20.46 3.22
N PHE A 25 -25.00 20.73 3.21
CA PHE A 25 -24.48 22.06 3.55
C PHE A 25 -24.96 23.07 2.50
N THR A 26 -25.69 24.09 2.93
CA THR A 26 -26.11 25.20 2.06
C THR A 26 -24.94 26.14 1.85
N THR A 27 -24.54 26.38 0.60
CA THR A 27 -23.54 27.41 0.31
C THR A 27 -24.22 28.76 0.08
N ARG A 28 -23.45 29.86 0.05
CA ARG A 28 -23.96 31.23 -0.10
C ARG A 28 -24.69 31.45 -1.45
N SER A 29 -24.54 30.52 -2.39
CA SER A 29 -25.21 30.49 -3.70
C SER A 29 -26.57 29.77 -3.68
N ASP A 30 -26.87 28.99 -2.63
CA ASP A 30 -28.09 28.17 -2.51
C ASP A 30 -29.24 28.88 -1.75
N ILE A 31 -29.08 30.17 -1.45
CA ILE A 31 -30.13 31.02 -0.85
C ILE A 31 -31.11 31.46 -1.96
N GLY A 32 -31.76 30.46 -2.58
CA GLY A 32 -32.96 30.58 -3.40
C GLY A 32 -34.20 30.11 -2.61
N PRO A 33 -35.42 30.17 -3.17
CA PRO A 33 -36.66 29.92 -2.43
C PRO A 33 -36.57 28.56 -1.73
N ALA A 34 -36.78 28.61 -0.41
CA ALA A 34 -36.37 27.62 0.57
C ALA A 34 -36.54 26.18 0.08
N ARG A 35 -35.44 25.42 0.07
CA ARG A 35 -35.51 23.96 -0.02
C ARG A 35 -36.34 23.48 1.17
N GLU A 36 -37.53 22.97 0.87
CA GLU A 36 -38.46 22.43 1.87
C GLU A 36 -37.73 21.38 2.71
N GLY A 37 -37.95 21.47 4.03
CA GLY A 37 -37.36 20.55 4.98
C GLY A 37 -37.85 19.12 4.75
N PRO A 38 -37.25 18.14 5.43
CA PRO A 38 -37.51 16.72 5.23
C PRO A 38 -38.96 16.25 5.49
N ALA A 39 -39.87 17.16 5.89
CA ALA A 39 -41.25 16.87 6.25
C ALA A 39 -42.25 17.01 5.07
N ASP A 40 -41.88 17.68 3.98
CA ASP A 40 -42.84 18.04 2.90
C ASP A 40 -42.60 17.28 1.57
N LEU A 41 -41.68 16.31 1.56
CA LEU A 41 -41.38 15.52 0.35
C LEU A 41 -42.49 14.49 0.12
N SER A 42 -43.28 14.70 -0.94
CA SER A 42 -44.26 13.71 -1.42
C SER A 42 -43.57 12.42 -1.89
N ASP A 43 -44.29 11.29 -1.85
CA ASP A 43 -43.78 9.99 -2.32
C ASP A 43 -43.25 10.04 -3.77
N GLU A 44 -43.84 10.91 -4.60
CA GLU A 44 -43.41 11.16 -5.98
C GLU A 44 -42.06 11.91 -6.05
N ALA A 45 -41.83 12.89 -5.17
CA ALA A 45 -40.55 13.57 -5.06
C ALA A 45 -39.45 12.62 -4.55
N ILE A 46 -39.81 11.70 -3.65
CA ILE A 46 -38.93 10.65 -3.13
C ILE A 46 -38.56 9.65 -4.23
N GLU A 47 -39.51 9.21 -5.06
CA GLU A 47 -39.21 8.34 -6.20
C GLU A 47 -38.32 9.02 -7.24
N LYS A 48 -38.58 10.31 -7.53
CA LYS A 48 -37.76 11.09 -8.46
C LYS A 48 -36.31 11.25 -7.97
N LEU A 49 -36.12 11.49 -6.67
CA LEU A 49 -34.79 11.54 -6.04
C LEU A 49 -34.09 10.17 -6.05
N LYS A 50 -34.82 9.08 -5.81
CA LYS A 50 -34.27 7.72 -5.89
C LYS A 50 -33.82 7.37 -7.31
N ARG A 51 -34.60 7.71 -8.33
CA ARG A 51 -34.24 7.49 -9.74
C ARG A 51 -33.04 8.33 -10.16
N LYS A 52 -32.98 9.60 -9.73
CA LYS A 52 -31.85 10.48 -10.04
C LYS A 52 -30.55 9.99 -9.41
N ARG A 53 -30.59 9.53 -8.15
CA ARG A 53 -29.41 8.99 -7.46
C ARG A 53 -28.94 7.66 -8.04
N ALA A 54 -29.87 6.81 -8.47
CA ALA A 54 -29.53 5.55 -9.15
C ALA A 54 -28.84 5.79 -10.50
N ALA A 55 -29.09 6.92 -11.17
CA ALA A 55 -28.38 7.34 -12.38
C ALA A 55 -27.00 7.97 -12.06
N GLU A 56 -26.90 8.75 -10.98
CA GLU A 56 -25.63 9.39 -10.57
C GLU A 56 -24.57 8.37 -10.07
N ASP A 57 -24.96 7.24 -9.47
CA ASP A 57 -24.01 6.22 -8.97
C ASP A 57 -23.29 5.43 -10.11
N GLU A 58 -23.70 5.59 -11.39
CA GLU A 58 -23.07 4.93 -12.56
C GLU A 58 -22.12 5.85 -13.37
N GLU A 59 -22.10 7.17 -13.12
CA GLU A 59 -21.43 8.16 -13.99
C GLU A 59 -20.23 8.91 -13.36
N ASP A 60 -19.58 8.37 -12.34
CA ASP A 60 -18.44 9.03 -11.64
C ASP A 60 -17.11 9.01 -12.44
N SER A 61 -17.16 9.12 -13.77
CA SER A 61 -15.96 9.29 -14.60
C SER A 61 -16.10 10.28 -15.76
N GLY A 62 -17.29 10.84 -15.99
CA GLY A 62 -17.55 11.80 -17.06
C GLY A 62 -17.53 13.27 -16.63
N GLU A 63 -17.60 13.55 -15.32
CA GLU A 63 -17.89 14.90 -14.79
C GLU A 63 -16.75 15.93 -14.98
N TYR A 64 -15.59 15.48 -15.41
CA TYR A 64 -14.39 16.30 -15.68
C TYR A 64 -13.84 16.08 -17.10
N GLN A 65 -14.71 15.82 -18.08
CA GLN A 65 -14.31 15.91 -19.48
C GLN A 65 -14.18 17.38 -19.91
N ASP A 66 -13.26 17.64 -20.84
CA ASP A 66 -13.16 18.96 -21.47
C ASP A 66 -14.52 19.32 -22.09
N PRO A 67 -15.02 20.56 -21.92
CA PRO A 67 -16.36 20.95 -22.39
C PRO A 67 -16.55 20.78 -23.91
N ASP A 68 -15.45 20.79 -24.67
CA ASP A 68 -15.45 20.56 -26.11
C ASP A 68 -15.61 19.06 -26.50
N ASN A 69 -15.52 18.15 -25.54
CA ASN A 69 -15.57 16.70 -25.73
C ASN A 69 -16.76 16.05 -24.99
N GLU A 70 -17.74 16.84 -24.58
CA GLU A 70 -18.99 16.37 -23.98
C GLU A 70 -19.72 15.44 -24.95
N VAL A 71 -19.80 14.16 -24.59
CA VAL A 71 -20.56 13.14 -25.33
C VAL A 71 -21.94 12.96 -24.69
N GLY A 72 -23.01 13.04 -25.50
CA GLY A 72 -24.37 12.71 -25.05
C GLY A 72 -25.29 13.88 -24.67
N LEU A 73 -24.93 15.14 -24.96
CA LEU A 73 -25.76 16.32 -24.68
C LEU A 73 -27.19 16.22 -25.26
N PHE A 74 -27.33 15.59 -26.42
CA PHE A 74 -28.61 15.44 -27.12
C PHE A 74 -29.40 14.17 -26.74
N ASN A 75 -28.83 13.26 -25.94
CA ASN A 75 -29.49 12.00 -25.54
C ASN A 75 -30.71 12.21 -24.62
N SER A 76 -30.91 13.43 -24.11
CA SER A 76 -32.01 13.78 -23.22
C SER A 76 -33.27 14.29 -23.96
N MET A 77 -33.17 14.54 -25.26
CA MET A 77 -34.28 15.01 -26.09
C MET A 77 -35.16 13.82 -26.52
N PRO A 78 -36.47 14.03 -26.76
CA PRO A 78 -37.32 12.98 -27.31
C PRO A 78 -36.75 12.53 -28.66
N TYR A 79 -36.53 11.23 -28.78
CA TYR A 79 -35.98 10.60 -29.98
C TYR A 79 -37.13 9.89 -30.73
N GLU A 80 -37.36 10.31 -31.96
CA GLU A 80 -38.46 9.86 -32.81
C GLU A 80 -37.95 8.95 -33.93
N ALA A 81 -38.87 8.27 -34.63
CA ALA A 81 -38.51 7.36 -35.72
C ALA A 81 -37.77 8.07 -36.87
N ASP A 82 -38.07 9.35 -37.10
CA ASP A 82 -37.39 10.18 -38.09
C ASP A 82 -35.94 10.48 -37.69
N ASP A 83 -35.64 10.55 -36.39
CA ASP A 83 -34.27 10.73 -35.87
C ASP A 83 -33.45 9.44 -36.02
N GLU A 84 -34.05 8.27 -35.80
CA GLU A 84 -33.43 6.96 -36.09
C GLU A 84 -33.03 6.81 -37.55
N GLU A 85 -33.94 7.16 -38.47
CA GLU A 85 -33.66 7.12 -39.89
C GLU A 85 -32.55 8.11 -40.29
N ALA A 86 -32.55 9.30 -39.70
CA ALA A 86 -31.51 10.29 -39.92
C ALA A 86 -30.14 9.78 -39.46
N ASP A 87 -30.04 9.24 -38.24
CA ASP A 87 -28.80 8.69 -37.69
C ASP A 87 -28.26 7.53 -38.54
N MET A 88 -29.14 6.62 -39.00
CA MET A 88 -28.76 5.55 -39.92
C MET A 88 -28.18 6.09 -41.23
N ILE A 89 -28.76 7.15 -41.79
CA ILE A 89 -28.27 7.79 -43.02
C ILE A 89 -26.92 8.45 -42.77
N TYR A 90 -26.76 9.20 -41.67
CA TYR A 90 -25.50 9.87 -41.33
C TYR A 90 -24.38 8.86 -41.03
N GLU A 91 -24.67 7.79 -40.29
CA GLU A 91 -23.71 6.70 -40.02
C GLU A 91 -23.28 6.02 -41.34
N ALA A 92 -24.21 5.78 -42.25
CA ALA A 92 -23.90 5.20 -43.55
C ALA A 92 -23.02 6.13 -44.41
N VAL A 93 -23.24 7.44 -44.35
CA VAL A 93 -22.39 8.43 -45.01
C VAL A 93 -20.98 8.42 -44.41
N ASP A 94 -20.85 8.45 -43.09
CA ASP A 94 -19.56 8.41 -42.41
C ASP A 94 -18.80 7.12 -42.69
N ALA A 95 -19.49 5.97 -42.63
CA ALA A 95 -18.92 4.68 -42.97
C ALA A 95 -18.35 4.66 -44.39
N LYS A 96 -19.11 5.19 -45.37
CA LYS A 96 -18.69 5.29 -46.77
C LYS A 96 -17.54 6.26 -46.98
N MET A 97 -17.52 7.37 -46.25
CA MET A 97 -16.40 8.32 -46.29
C MET A 97 -15.11 7.70 -45.74
N ASP A 98 -15.24 6.82 -44.75
CA ASP A 98 -14.14 6.11 -44.12
C ASP A 98 -13.61 4.92 -44.93
N GLU A 99 -14.42 4.26 -45.75
CA GLU A 99 -14.04 3.09 -46.56
C GLU A 99 -12.71 3.25 -47.30
N ARG A 100 -12.42 4.45 -47.84
CA ARG A 100 -11.20 4.73 -48.61
C ARG A 100 -9.91 4.55 -47.80
N ARG A 101 -9.96 4.75 -46.48
CA ARG A 101 -8.79 4.63 -45.59
C ARG A 101 -8.99 3.62 -44.46
N LYS A 102 -10.20 3.07 -44.31
CA LYS A 102 -10.60 2.15 -43.25
C LYS A 102 -9.61 1.00 -43.07
N ALA A 103 -9.32 0.25 -44.14
CA ALA A 103 -8.40 -0.90 -44.06
C ALA A 103 -6.99 -0.51 -43.58
N ARG A 104 -6.44 0.63 -44.03
CA ARG A 104 -5.11 1.10 -43.62
C ARG A 104 -5.12 1.70 -42.21
N ARG A 105 -6.17 2.43 -41.86
CA ARG A 105 -6.36 3.05 -40.54
C ARG A 105 -6.51 1.96 -39.48
N GLU A 106 -7.44 1.03 -39.68
CA GLU A 106 -7.67 -0.11 -38.78
C GLU A 106 -6.44 -1.01 -38.68
N ALA A 107 -5.72 -1.26 -39.77
CA ALA A 107 -4.48 -2.03 -39.72
C ALA A 107 -3.42 -1.34 -38.85
N ARG A 108 -3.23 -0.03 -39.04
CA ARG A 108 -2.31 0.77 -38.21
C ARG A 108 -2.76 0.81 -36.74
N GLU A 109 -4.02 1.12 -36.48
CA GLU A 109 -4.57 1.17 -35.13
C GLU A 109 -4.46 -0.19 -34.44
N ARG A 110 -4.70 -1.29 -35.17
CA ARG A 110 -4.51 -2.64 -34.66
C ARG A 110 -3.04 -2.93 -34.35
N GLU A 111 -2.11 -2.56 -35.23
CA GLU A 111 -0.67 -2.72 -34.99
C GLU A 111 -0.19 -1.88 -33.80
N GLU A 112 -0.65 -0.64 -33.69
CA GLU A 112 -0.35 0.27 -32.57
C GLU A 112 -0.94 -0.26 -31.26
N LEU A 113 -2.18 -0.75 -31.26
CA LEU A 113 -2.80 -1.38 -30.09
C LEU A 113 -2.07 -2.67 -29.70
N LEU A 114 -1.66 -3.48 -30.67
CA LEU A 114 -0.88 -4.70 -30.42
C LEU A 114 0.51 -4.35 -29.86
N ARG A 115 1.17 -3.34 -30.40
CA ARG A 115 2.45 -2.82 -29.90
C ARG A 115 2.28 -2.29 -28.49
N PHE A 116 1.29 -1.43 -28.26
CA PHE A 116 0.98 -0.86 -26.95
C PHE A 116 0.69 -1.96 -25.93
N ARG A 117 -0.07 -2.99 -26.31
CA ARG A 117 -0.36 -4.12 -25.43
C ARG A 117 0.88 -4.97 -25.14
N LYS A 118 1.83 -5.07 -26.07
CA LYS A 118 3.13 -5.73 -25.86
C LYS A 118 4.05 -4.90 -24.96
N GLU A 119 4.12 -3.59 -25.16
CA GLU A 119 4.97 -2.66 -24.40
C GLU A 119 4.41 -2.42 -22.99
N ARG A 120 3.09 -2.31 -22.86
CA ARG A 120 2.35 -2.00 -21.64
C ARG A 120 1.16 -2.96 -21.47
N PRO A 121 1.41 -4.25 -21.19
CA PRO A 121 0.33 -5.19 -20.93
C PRO A 121 -0.44 -4.77 -19.67
N LYS A 122 -1.77 -4.94 -19.69
CA LYS A 122 -2.59 -4.71 -18.49
C LYS A 122 -2.14 -5.66 -17.37
N ILE A 123 -2.20 -5.22 -16.12
CA ILE A 123 -1.78 -6.00 -14.95
C ILE A 123 -2.46 -7.39 -14.93
N GLN A 124 -3.76 -7.43 -15.18
CA GLN A 124 -4.53 -8.68 -15.26
C GLN A 124 -4.03 -9.64 -16.37
N GLN A 125 -3.49 -9.10 -17.48
CA GLN A 125 -2.94 -9.89 -18.57
C GLN A 125 -1.55 -10.44 -18.23
N GLN A 126 -0.74 -9.68 -17.48
CA GLN A 126 0.55 -10.16 -16.96
C GLN A 126 0.37 -11.39 -16.05
N PHE A 127 -0.73 -11.41 -15.28
CA PHE A 127 -1.08 -12.50 -14.38
C PHE A 127 -2.04 -13.53 -15.01
N GLY A 128 -2.33 -13.46 -16.31
CA GLY A 128 -3.26 -14.39 -16.97
C GLY A 128 -2.79 -15.84 -16.88
N ASP A 129 -1.50 -16.07 -17.13
CA ASP A 129 -0.89 -17.40 -17.08
C ASP A 129 -0.86 -17.95 -15.64
N LEU A 130 -0.53 -17.12 -14.65
CA LEU A 130 -0.57 -17.49 -13.24
C LEU A 130 -2.00 -17.78 -12.77
N LYS A 131 -2.99 -16.99 -13.21
CA LYS A 131 -4.40 -17.23 -12.92
C LYS A 131 -4.89 -18.54 -13.53
N ARG A 132 -4.42 -18.91 -14.72
CA ARG A 132 -4.69 -20.24 -15.29
C ARG A 132 -4.00 -21.34 -14.50
N GLY A 133 -2.76 -21.11 -14.04
CA GLY A 133 -2.04 -22.04 -13.15
C GLY A 133 -2.77 -22.30 -11.83
N LEU A 134 -3.45 -21.29 -11.28
CA LEU A 134 -4.28 -21.45 -10.07
C LEU A 134 -5.47 -22.41 -10.24
N SER A 135 -5.85 -22.79 -11.47
CA SER A 135 -6.88 -23.83 -11.69
C SER A 135 -6.43 -25.23 -11.31
N ALA A 136 -5.13 -25.48 -11.21
CA ALA A 136 -4.60 -26.78 -10.78
C ALA A 136 -4.63 -26.97 -9.26
N VAL A 137 -4.86 -25.90 -8.48
CA VAL A 137 -4.91 -25.93 -7.02
C VAL A 137 -6.27 -26.46 -6.58
N THR A 138 -6.27 -27.48 -5.72
CA THR A 138 -7.48 -28.14 -5.22
C THR A 138 -8.16 -27.33 -4.12
N ASP A 139 -9.47 -27.53 -3.93
CA ASP A 139 -10.24 -26.84 -2.88
C ASP A 139 -9.70 -27.14 -1.47
N GLU A 140 -9.11 -28.32 -1.25
CA GLU A 140 -8.45 -28.69 -0.01
C GLU A 140 -7.18 -27.87 0.24
N GLU A 141 -6.38 -27.63 -0.81
CA GLU A 141 -5.22 -26.75 -0.73
C GLU A 141 -5.63 -25.30 -0.49
N TRP A 142 -6.74 -24.85 -1.06
CA TRP A 142 -7.33 -23.53 -0.77
C TRP A 142 -7.76 -23.39 0.69
N ALA A 143 -8.36 -24.43 1.27
CA ALA A 143 -8.78 -24.41 2.67
C ALA A 143 -7.61 -24.39 3.66
N ASN A 144 -6.45 -24.93 3.25
CA ASN A 144 -5.25 -25.04 4.08
C ASN A 144 -4.23 -23.90 3.87
N ILE A 145 -4.59 -22.81 3.19
CA ILE A 145 -3.71 -21.64 3.08
C ILE A 145 -3.52 -21.04 4.48
N PRO A 146 -2.28 -20.98 5.01
CA PRO A 146 -2.04 -20.42 6.32
C PRO A 146 -2.26 -18.89 6.30
N GLU A 147 -2.82 -18.35 7.36
CA GLU A 147 -2.87 -16.91 7.56
C GLU A 147 -1.47 -16.29 7.67
N VAL A 148 -1.35 -15.02 7.30
CA VAL A 148 -0.10 -14.27 7.43
C VAL A 148 0.26 -14.09 8.91
N GLY A 149 1.17 -14.91 9.41
CA GLY A 149 1.82 -14.70 10.71
C GLY A 149 2.67 -13.41 10.73
N ASP A 150 3.04 -12.92 11.92
CA ASP A 150 3.95 -11.77 12.05
C ASP A 150 5.40 -12.19 11.74
N LEU A 151 5.70 -12.36 10.45
CA LEU A 151 7.01 -12.80 9.93
C LEU A 151 8.15 -11.84 10.31
N VAL A 152 7.84 -10.57 10.56
CA VAL A 152 8.83 -9.50 10.81
C VAL A 152 8.85 -9.08 12.29
N GLY A 153 8.02 -9.71 13.15
CA GLY A 153 7.88 -9.35 14.56
C GLY A 153 7.49 -7.88 14.77
N ARG A 154 6.88 -7.24 13.76
CA ARG A 154 6.60 -5.79 13.76
C ARG A 154 5.50 -5.45 14.75
N ASN A 155 4.58 -6.36 15.02
CA ASN A 155 3.56 -6.14 16.03
C ASN A 155 4.17 -6.10 17.43
N LYS A 156 5.22 -6.89 17.71
CA LYS A 156 5.94 -6.84 19.00
C LYS A 156 6.71 -5.52 19.20
N LYS A 157 7.27 -4.95 18.12
CA LYS A 157 8.02 -3.67 18.19
C LYS A 157 7.14 -2.47 18.54
N LYS A 158 5.85 -2.49 18.17
CA LYS A 158 4.88 -1.45 18.55
C LYS A 158 4.49 -1.54 20.03
N VAL A 159 4.64 -2.70 20.66
CA VAL A 159 4.38 -2.94 22.09
C VAL A 159 5.64 -2.68 22.96
N ASN A 160 6.64 -1.96 22.42
CA ASN A 160 7.74 -1.46 23.25
C ASN A 160 7.28 -0.25 24.07
N THR A 161 6.43 -0.51 25.08
CA THR A 161 6.12 0.42 26.19
C THR A 161 7.38 0.85 26.97
N PHE A 162 8.53 0.23 26.70
CA PHE A 162 9.84 0.64 27.18
C PHE A 162 10.34 1.94 26.53
N LYS A 163 9.93 2.25 25.29
CA LYS A 163 10.34 3.48 24.60
C LYS A 163 9.58 4.73 25.09
N GLU A 164 8.46 4.52 25.77
CA GLU A 164 7.63 5.58 26.36
C GLU A 164 7.99 5.85 27.83
N ARG A 165 8.85 5.01 28.44
CA ARG A 165 9.35 5.22 29.81
C ARG A 165 10.73 5.88 29.76
N PHE A 166 10.77 7.16 30.12
CA PHE A 166 12.01 7.89 30.31
C PHE A 166 12.34 7.97 31.81
N PHE A 167 13.57 7.62 32.17
CA PHE A 167 14.10 7.77 33.53
C PHE A 167 15.13 8.90 33.56
N ALA A 168 15.32 9.51 34.73
CA ALA A 168 16.39 10.48 34.93
C ALA A 168 17.76 9.80 34.72
N ILE A 169 18.69 10.53 34.08
CA ILE A 169 20.05 10.05 33.83
C ILE A 169 20.81 9.96 35.16
N PRO A 170 21.47 8.83 35.50
CA PRO A 170 22.26 8.71 36.71
C PRO A 170 23.58 9.51 36.60
N ASP A 171 24.03 10.05 37.74
CA ASP A 171 25.21 10.93 37.82
C ASP A 171 26.54 10.25 37.40
N SER A 172 26.60 8.91 37.46
CA SER A 172 27.74 8.13 36.97
C SER A 172 27.97 8.27 35.46
N VAL A 173 26.91 8.49 34.67
CA VAL A 173 27.03 8.76 33.22
C VAL A 173 27.64 10.14 32.97
N ILE A 174 27.37 11.11 33.84
CA ILE A 174 27.97 12.45 33.77
C ILE A 174 29.46 12.37 34.12
N GLN A 175 29.81 11.60 35.15
CA GLN A 175 31.21 11.40 35.55
C GLN A 175 32.01 10.66 34.46
N GLY A 176 31.45 9.61 33.86
CA GLY A 176 32.08 8.90 32.74
C GLY A 176 32.21 9.77 31.48
N ALA A 177 31.20 10.58 31.17
CA ALA A 177 31.27 11.54 30.07
C ALA A 177 32.36 12.58 30.30
N ALA A 178 32.48 13.12 31.52
CA ALA A 178 33.54 14.04 31.91
C ALA A 178 34.95 13.43 31.82
N GLN A 179 35.10 12.14 32.10
CA GLN A 179 36.37 11.42 31.92
C GLN A 179 36.68 11.16 30.43
N SER A 180 35.66 10.88 29.61
CA SER A 180 35.82 10.59 28.18
C SER A 180 36.12 11.83 27.32
N THR A 181 35.53 12.99 27.67
CA THR A 181 35.84 14.28 27.05
C THR A 181 37.11 14.91 27.62
N GLY A 182 37.64 14.34 28.71
CA GLY A 182 38.99 14.60 29.16
C GLY A 182 40.00 14.10 28.13
N PHE A 183 40.80 15.02 27.57
CA PHE A 183 41.90 14.67 26.70
C PHE A 183 42.92 13.82 27.46
N HIS A 184 42.93 12.52 27.19
CA HIS A 184 43.95 11.60 27.71
C HIS A 184 45.26 11.86 26.97
N THR A 185 46.24 12.47 27.64
CA THR A 185 47.54 12.86 27.08
C THR A 185 48.54 11.71 26.99
N THR A 186 48.13 10.46 27.23
CA THR A 186 49.00 9.29 27.10
C THR A 186 48.41 8.30 26.09
N LEU A 187 49.22 7.92 25.10
CA LEU A 187 48.86 6.91 24.10
C LEU A 187 49.32 5.54 24.61
N ASP A 188 48.50 4.52 24.42
CA ASP A 188 48.86 3.13 24.74
C ASP A 188 50.05 2.68 23.86
N PRO A 189 51.21 2.32 24.47
CA PRO A 189 52.40 1.89 23.74
C PRO A 189 52.16 0.68 22.82
N SER A 190 51.14 -0.13 23.12
CA SER A 190 50.84 -1.35 22.36
C SER A 190 50.36 -1.07 20.93
N GLN A 191 49.61 0.02 20.70
CA GLN A 191 49.07 0.36 19.39
C GLN A 191 50.12 0.94 18.43
N GLN A 192 51.18 1.54 18.97
CA GLN A 192 52.26 2.10 18.16
C GLN A 192 53.22 1.03 17.63
N GLN A 193 53.35 -0.09 18.35
CA GLN A 193 54.35 -1.12 18.02
C GLN A 193 53.90 -2.11 16.93
N TYR A 194 52.58 -2.33 16.76
CA TYR A 194 52.06 -3.41 15.91
C TYR A 194 51.33 -2.94 14.64
N GLY A 195 51.50 -1.69 14.23
CA GLY A 195 51.14 -1.15 12.91
C GLY A 195 49.92 -1.79 12.25
N GLY A 196 48.71 -1.29 12.58
CA GLY A 196 47.47 -1.39 11.80
C GLY A 196 47.10 -2.75 11.17
N ILE A 197 45.96 -3.32 11.58
CA ILE A 197 45.44 -4.60 11.05
C ILE A 197 45.20 -4.50 9.53
N ALA A 198 46.13 -5.03 8.73
CA ALA A 198 45.96 -5.22 7.30
C ALA A 198 45.01 -6.41 7.04
N THR A 199 43.92 -6.15 6.34
CA THR A 199 42.95 -7.17 5.92
C THR A 199 43.30 -7.66 4.51
N PRO A 200 43.62 -8.94 4.29
CA PRO A 200 43.76 -9.50 2.95
C PRO A 200 42.37 -9.79 2.40
N ALA A 201 41.93 -9.03 1.40
CA ALA A 201 40.69 -9.26 0.68
C ALA A 201 41.02 -9.88 -0.69
N ASP A 202 40.88 -11.19 -0.81
CA ASP A 202 40.87 -11.91 -2.10
C ASP A 202 39.51 -12.62 -2.28
N GLY A 203 38.96 -12.51 -3.49
CA GLY A 203 37.55 -12.61 -3.82
C GLY A 203 36.99 -14.02 -3.97
N MET A 204 36.99 -14.81 -2.89
CA MET A 204 36.31 -16.10 -2.83
C MET A 204 35.21 -16.04 -1.75
N MET A 205 33.96 -16.29 -2.15
CA MET A 205 32.72 -16.30 -1.33
C MET A 205 32.98 -16.38 0.18
N THR A 206 33.13 -15.23 0.83
CA THR A 206 33.51 -15.17 2.25
C THR A 206 32.28 -15.42 3.11
N ASN A 207 32.20 -16.59 3.75
CA ASN A 207 31.19 -16.84 4.76
C ASN A 207 31.42 -15.90 5.95
N PHE A 208 30.64 -14.81 6.03
CA PHE A 208 30.77 -13.79 7.07
C PHE A 208 30.64 -14.36 8.49
N VAL A 209 29.93 -15.48 8.66
CA VAL A 209 29.79 -16.17 9.95
C VAL A 209 31.11 -16.79 10.39
N GLU A 210 31.83 -17.44 9.48
CA GLU A 210 33.11 -18.09 9.78
C GLU A 210 34.20 -17.08 10.11
N ILE A 211 34.22 -15.95 9.38
CA ILE A 211 35.13 -14.83 9.67
C ILE A 211 34.81 -14.19 11.02
N GLY A 212 33.51 -14.03 11.35
CA GLY A 212 33.08 -13.56 12.67
C GLY A 212 33.55 -14.47 13.80
N GLN A 213 33.31 -15.78 13.66
CA GLN A 213 33.75 -16.79 14.64
C GLN A 213 35.27 -16.86 14.79
N ALA A 214 36.02 -16.72 13.70
CA ALA A 214 37.47 -16.68 13.74
C ALA A 214 37.99 -15.45 14.50
N ARG A 215 37.37 -14.28 14.26
CA ARG A 215 37.70 -13.05 14.99
C ARG A 215 37.37 -13.15 16.47
N ASP A 216 36.24 -13.74 16.83
CA ASP A 216 35.84 -13.93 18.23
C ASP A 216 36.78 -14.88 18.98
N LYS A 217 37.25 -15.94 18.33
CA LYS A 217 38.27 -16.85 18.90
C LYS A 217 39.62 -16.16 19.13
N VAL A 218 40.03 -15.30 18.21
CA VAL A 218 41.27 -14.52 18.37
C VAL A 218 41.11 -13.49 19.50
N LEU A 219 39.95 -12.87 19.61
CA LEU A 219 39.63 -11.97 20.72
C LEU A 219 39.63 -12.72 22.06
N SER A 220 39.02 -13.90 22.14
CA SER A 220 39.01 -14.71 23.37
C SER A 220 40.42 -15.11 23.78
N LEU A 221 41.28 -15.50 22.83
CA LEU A 221 42.70 -15.79 23.08
C LEU A 221 43.46 -14.57 23.64
N LYS A 222 43.21 -13.37 23.09
CA LYS A 222 43.80 -12.13 23.61
C LYS A 222 43.28 -11.79 25.00
N LEU A 223 41.99 -12.01 25.25
CA LEU A 223 41.39 -11.79 26.56
C LEU A 223 41.91 -12.79 27.60
N ASP A 224 42.14 -14.06 27.23
CA ASP A 224 42.76 -15.06 28.10
C ASP A 224 44.21 -14.69 28.43
N GLN A 225 44.98 -14.22 27.45
CA GLN A 225 46.35 -13.74 27.69
C GLN A 225 46.39 -12.54 28.65
N VAL A 226 45.43 -11.61 28.52
CA VAL A 226 45.28 -10.49 29.46
C VAL A 226 44.80 -10.99 30.82
N ARG A 227 43.88 -11.95 30.86
CA ARG A 227 43.34 -12.56 32.08
C ARG A 227 44.43 -13.27 32.89
N ASP A 228 45.35 -13.97 32.23
CA ASP A 228 46.50 -14.61 32.89
C ASP A 228 47.43 -13.60 33.57
N SER A 229 47.44 -12.35 33.09
CA SER A 229 48.18 -11.24 33.71
C SER A 229 47.42 -10.57 34.87
N VAL A 230 46.12 -10.86 35.02
CA VAL A 230 45.26 -10.34 36.09
C VAL A 230 45.18 -11.35 37.23
N SER A 231 45.97 -11.11 38.28
CA SER A 231 45.85 -11.89 39.53
C SER A 231 44.62 -11.47 40.34
N GLY A 232 43.96 -12.42 41.02
CA GLY A 232 42.81 -12.16 41.90
C GLY A 232 41.43 -12.55 41.34
N SER A 233 41.35 -13.17 40.15
CA SER A 233 40.07 -13.74 39.69
C SER A 233 39.77 -15.04 40.43
N THR A 234 38.59 -15.12 41.06
CA THR A 234 38.11 -16.35 41.71
C THR A 234 37.21 -17.11 40.74
N THR A 235 37.52 -18.39 40.51
CA THR A 235 36.64 -19.30 39.77
C THR A 235 36.35 -20.50 40.65
N VAL A 236 35.08 -20.85 40.74
CA VAL A 236 34.60 -21.97 41.54
C VAL A 236 34.41 -23.16 40.62
N ASP A 237 34.85 -24.36 41.03
CA ASP A 237 34.62 -25.58 40.27
C ASP A 237 33.11 -25.93 40.29
N PRO A 238 32.41 -25.84 39.14
CA PRO A 238 30.98 -26.10 39.09
C PRO A 238 30.62 -27.56 39.41
N LYS A 239 31.55 -28.51 39.31
CA LYS A 239 31.32 -29.91 39.67
C LYS A 239 31.47 -30.20 41.17
N GLY A 240 32.24 -29.38 41.88
CA GLY A 240 32.40 -29.48 43.33
C GLY A 240 31.43 -28.59 44.12
N TYR A 241 30.67 -27.73 43.44
CA TYR A 241 29.74 -26.77 44.04
C TYR A 241 28.26 -27.20 43.96
N LEU A 242 27.94 -28.14 43.07
CA LEU A 242 26.67 -28.86 43.01
C LEU A 242 26.73 -30.14 43.85
#